data_AF-A0A087TP62-F1
#
_entry.id   AF-A0A087TP62-F1
#
_cell.length_a   1.000
_cell.length_b   1.000
_cell.length_c   1.000
_cell.angle_alpha   90.00
_cell.angle_beta   90.00
_cell.angle_gamma   90.00
#
_symmetry.space_group_name_H-M   'P 1'
#
loop_
_entity.id
_entity.type
_entity.pdbx_description
1 polymer ?
#
loop_
_entity_poly.entity_id
_entity_poly.type
_entity_poly.pdbx_seq_one_letter_code
_entity_poly.pdbx_strand_id
1 'polypeptide(L)'
;METAYFGLRFLDATGQRHWLDPNKVIVKQMKGIETFTFYFGVKFYASDPCKLLEEITRYQFFLQVKQDIYQGRLPLTYDLAAELFAYAIQSELGDYDPRRNLPGYAAEFNFTTNQTADLESKAAEIHKGLCGTVPAVAELSFLDRIKWLD
;
A
#
# COMPACT_ATOMS: atom_id res chain seq x y z
N MET A 1 14.09 -9.15 11.56
CA MET A 1 12.74 -8.88 11.04
C MET A 1 11.97 -8.05 12.03
N GLU A 2 11.45 -6.90 11.62
CA GLU A 2 10.77 -5.93 12.49
C GLU A 2 9.31 -6.33 12.74
N THR A 3 9.09 -7.54 13.28
CA THR A 3 7.75 -8.17 13.35
C THR A 3 6.76 -7.46 14.27
N ALA A 4 7.23 -6.59 15.17
CA ALA A 4 6.41 -5.89 16.15
C ALA A 4 5.36 -4.95 15.52
N TYR A 5 5.56 -4.52 14.27
CA TYR A 5 4.63 -3.64 13.56
C TYR A 5 3.43 -4.37 12.95
N PHE A 6 3.50 -5.69 12.82
CA PHE A 6 2.52 -6.46 12.07
C PHE A 6 1.62 -7.30 12.97
N GLY A 7 0.47 -7.68 12.43
CA GLY A 7 -0.42 -8.64 13.06
C GLY A 7 -1.24 -9.41 12.03
N LEU A 8 -1.99 -10.38 12.54
CA LEU A 8 -3.07 -11.03 11.80
C LEU A 8 -4.40 -10.44 12.26
N ARG A 9 -5.24 -10.04 11.32
CA ARG A 9 -6.64 -9.65 11.58
C ARG A 9 -7.60 -10.66 10.96
N PHE A 10 -8.78 -10.77 11.54
CA PHE A 10 -9.88 -11.60 11.02
C PHE A 10 -11.20 -10.82 11.07
N LEU A 11 -12.21 -11.35 10.39
CA LEU A 11 -13.59 -10.87 10.49
C LEU A 11 -14.37 -11.82 11.37
N ASP A 12 -15.12 -11.32 12.34
CA ASP A 12 -16.05 -12.15 13.09
C ASP A 12 -17.33 -12.47 12.29
N ALA A 13 -18.23 -13.26 12.88
CA ALA A 13 -19.50 -13.64 12.25
C ALA A 13 -20.41 -12.44 11.89
N THR A 14 -20.14 -11.25 12.42
CA THR A 14 -20.87 -10.01 12.11
C THR A 14 -20.14 -9.15 11.07
N GLY A 15 -18.96 -9.57 10.60
CA GLY A 15 -18.11 -8.82 9.70
C GLY A 15 -17.25 -7.75 10.39
N GLN A 16 -17.21 -7.72 11.73
CA GLN A 16 -16.36 -6.79 12.47
C GLN A 16 -14.89 -7.26 12.42
N ARG A 17 -13.96 -6.30 12.25
CA ARG A 17 -12.52 -6.56 12.18
C ARG A 17 -11.91 -6.67 13.57
N HIS A 18 -11.16 -7.74 13.80
CA HIS A 18 -10.44 -7.99 15.05
C HIS A 18 -8.97 -8.33 14.77
N TRP A 19 -8.07 -7.88 15.64
CA TRP A 19 -6.68 -8.35 15.64
C TRP A 19 -6.58 -9.62 16.48
N LEU A 20 -5.89 -10.63 15.95
CA LEU A 20 -5.57 -11.85 16.66
C LEU A 20 -4.62 -11.54 17.82
N ASP A 21 -4.95 -12.04 19.00
CA ASP A 21 -4.07 -12.02 20.17
C ASP A 21 -3.11 -13.21 20.09
N PRO A 22 -1.78 -12.97 19.95
CA PRO A 22 -0.80 -14.04 19.81
C PRO A 22 -0.67 -14.89 21.09
N ASN A 23 -1.15 -14.41 22.23
CA ASN A 23 -1.08 -15.12 23.51
C ASN A 23 -2.33 -15.98 23.79
N LYS A 24 -3.31 -15.99 22.89
CA LYS A 24 -4.56 -16.76 23.05
C LYS A 24 -4.70 -17.81 21.95
N VAL A 25 -5.28 -18.94 22.31
CA VAL A 25 -5.58 -20.03 21.36
C VAL A 25 -6.51 -19.52 20.25
N ILE A 26 -6.12 -19.72 18.99
CA ILE A 26 -6.84 -19.23 17.80
C ILE A 26 -8.32 -19.65 17.82
N VAL A 27 -8.62 -20.94 18.03
CA VAL A 27 -10.01 -21.45 18.03
C VAL A 27 -10.90 -20.79 19.10
N LYS A 28 -10.33 -20.27 20.19
CA LYS A 28 -11.10 -19.55 21.23
C LYS A 28 -11.47 -18.13 20.81
N GLN A 29 -10.72 -17.55 19.86
CA GLN A 29 -10.95 -16.22 19.30
C GLN A 29 -11.89 -16.26 18.09
N MET A 30 -11.97 -17.39 17.40
CA MET A 30 -12.73 -17.57 16.14
C MET A 30 -14.12 -18.21 16.35
N LYS A 31 -14.79 -17.92 17.46
CA LYS A 31 -16.08 -18.57 17.78
C LYS A 31 -17.15 -18.22 16.74
N GLY A 32 -17.82 -19.25 16.22
CA GLY A 32 -18.90 -19.08 15.24
C GLY A 32 -18.43 -18.80 13.81
N ILE A 33 -17.13 -18.96 13.52
CA ILE A 33 -16.56 -18.81 12.18
C ILE A 33 -16.25 -20.21 11.64
N GLU A 34 -16.87 -20.59 10.52
CA GLU A 34 -16.68 -21.92 9.92
C GLU A 34 -15.35 -22.04 9.15
N THR A 35 -14.93 -20.98 8.46
CA THR A 35 -13.67 -20.93 7.71
C THR A 35 -12.75 -19.85 8.28
N PHE A 36 -11.55 -20.24 8.71
CA PHE A 36 -10.60 -19.28 9.26
C PHE A 36 -9.84 -18.56 8.15
N THR A 37 -10.21 -17.30 7.92
CA THR A 37 -9.49 -16.39 7.03
C THR A 37 -8.77 -15.33 7.86
N PHE A 38 -7.46 -15.23 7.68
CA PHE A 38 -6.63 -14.20 8.31
C PHE A 38 -6.06 -13.26 7.25
N TYR A 39 -5.93 -11.99 7.61
CA TYR A 39 -5.28 -10.98 6.80
C TYR A 39 -4.05 -10.49 7.55
N PHE A 40 -2.90 -10.56 6.92
CA PHE A 40 -1.68 -9.90 7.41
C PHE A 40 -1.78 -8.40 7.18
N GLY A 41 -1.24 -7.60 8.09
CA GLY A 41 -1.20 -6.14 7.92
C GLY A 41 -0.45 -5.43 9.02
N VAL A 42 -0.27 -4.12 8.85
CA VAL A 42 0.36 -3.25 9.86
C VAL A 42 -0.65 -2.98 10.97
N LYS A 43 -0.27 -3.34 12.19
CA LYS A 43 -1.04 -3.08 13.41
C LYS A 43 -0.61 -1.77 14.07
N PHE A 44 0.68 -1.45 13.99
CA PHE A 44 1.26 -0.22 14.52
C PHE A 44 2.08 0.44 13.43
N TYR A 45 1.72 1.66 13.05
CA TYR A 45 2.51 2.41 12.08
C TYR A 45 3.75 2.99 12.77
N ALA A 46 4.91 2.82 12.16
CA ALA A 46 6.11 3.54 12.56
C ALA A 46 5.89 5.05 12.35
N SER A 47 6.39 5.86 13.28
CA SER A 47 6.36 7.33 13.13
C SER A 47 7.17 7.81 11.92
N ASP A 48 8.18 7.05 11.52
CA ASP A 48 8.96 7.29 10.32
C ASP A 48 9.26 5.95 9.64
N PRO A 49 8.42 5.51 8.66
CA PRO A 49 8.61 4.23 7.98
C PRO A 49 9.91 4.18 7.16
N CYS A 50 10.54 5.32 6.87
CA CYS A 50 11.82 5.36 6.15
C CYS A 50 13.01 4.90 7.02
N LYS A 51 12.84 4.88 8.35
CA LYS A 51 13.86 4.42 9.30
C LYS A 51 13.83 2.92 9.60
N LEU A 52 12.85 2.20 9.06
CA LEU A 52 12.79 0.75 9.16
C LEU A 52 14.03 0.16 8.50
N LEU A 53 14.69 -0.77 9.18
CA LEU A 53 16.00 -1.28 8.76
C LEU A 53 15.88 -2.18 7.55
N GLU A 54 14.89 -3.07 7.55
CA GLU A 54 14.76 -4.09 6.52
C GLU A 54 13.87 -3.62 5.37
N GLU A 55 14.34 -3.85 4.14
CA GLU A 55 13.60 -3.54 2.91
C GLU A 55 12.24 -4.23 2.88
N ILE A 56 12.19 -5.50 3.31
CA ILE A 56 10.93 -6.23 3.37
C ILE A 56 9.93 -5.58 4.33
N THR A 57 10.37 -4.99 5.44
CA THR A 57 9.49 -4.25 6.36
C THR A 57 8.94 -3.01 5.67
N ARG A 58 9.80 -2.22 5.00
CA ARG A 58 9.38 -1.03 4.25
C ARG A 58 8.40 -1.38 3.15
N TYR A 59 8.66 -2.45 2.39
CA TYR A 59 7.75 -2.93 1.36
C TYR A 59 6.37 -3.29 1.91
N GLN A 60 6.29 -3.97 3.06
CA GLN A 60 5.00 -4.28 3.68
C GLN A 60 4.26 -3.02 4.14
N PHE A 61 4.97 -1.99 4.62
CA PHE A 61 4.38 -0.69 4.92
C PHE A 61 3.86 0.01 3.66
N PHE A 62 4.63 0.00 2.56
CA PHE A 62 4.21 0.53 1.27
C PHE A 62 2.91 -0.12 0.78
N LEU A 63 2.84 -1.46 0.81
CA LEU A 63 1.63 -2.19 0.43
C LEU A 63 0.43 -1.85 1.31
N GLN A 64 0.65 -1.74 2.62
CA GLN A 64 -0.41 -1.38 3.55
C GLN A 64 -0.95 0.03 3.27
N VAL A 65 -0.07 1.03 3.10
CA VAL A 65 -0.50 2.40 2.81
C VAL A 65 -1.22 2.48 1.46
N LYS A 66 -0.73 1.79 0.42
CA LYS A 66 -1.42 1.70 -0.88
C LYS A 66 -2.84 1.13 -0.71
N GLN A 67 -3.00 0.09 0.11
CA GLN A 67 -4.30 -0.48 0.42
C GLN A 67 -5.23 0.47 1.18
N ASP A 68 -4.68 1.31 2.08
CA ASP A 68 -5.45 2.30 2.83
C ASP A 68 -5.89 3.48 1.94
N ILE A 69 -5.06 3.90 0.99
CA ILE A 69 -5.42 4.87 -0.07
C ILE A 69 -6.55 4.31 -0.92
N TYR A 70 -6.42 3.06 -1.39
CA TYR A 70 -7.46 2.42 -2.19
C TYR A 70 -8.80 2.35 -1.46
N GLN A 71 -8.78 2.10 -0.15
CA GLN A 71 -9.99 2.05 0.67
C GLN A 71 -10.51 3.43 1.12
N GLY A 72 -9.89 4.52 0.69
CA GLY A 72 -10.29 5.88 1.03
C GLY A 72 -10.05 6.25 2.49
N ARG A 73 -9.14 5.56 3.20
CA ARG A 73 -8.83 5.85 4.61
C ARG A 73 -7.82 6.97 4.79
N LEU A 74 -7.09 7.31 3.73
CA LEU A 74 -6.09 8.37 3.71
C LEU A 74 -6.57 9.45 2.73
N PRO A 75 -7.00 10.63 3.22
CA PRO A 75 -7.34 11.74 2.35
C PRO A 75 -6.06 12.28 1.71
N LEU A 76 -6.05 12.41 0.39
CA LEU A 76 -4.92 12.92 -0.37
C LEU A 76 -5.34 14.15 -1.16
N THR A 77 -4.42 15.12 -1.29
CA THR A 77 -4.56 16.13 -2.33
C THR A 77 -4.35 15.49 -3.70
N TYR A 78 -4.89 16.11 -4.75
CA TYR A 78 -4.78 15.60 -6.12
C TYR A 78 -3.31 15.38 -6.55
N ASP A 79 -2.45 16.38 -6.31
CA ASP A 79 -1.04 16.30 -6.71
C ASP A 79 -0.29 15.20 -5.96
N LEU A 80 -0.57 15.04 -4.66
CA LEU A 80 0.03 13.99 -3.86
C LEU A 80 -0.44 12.61 -4.30
N ALA A 81 -1.73 12.46 -4.61
CA ALA A 81 -2.27 11.22 -5.14
C ALA A 81 -1.59 10.83 -6.46
N ALA A 82 -1.39 11.79 -7.38
CA ALA A 82 -0.73 11.53 -8.66
C ALA A 82 0.74 11.11 -8.48
N GLU A 83 1.46 11.76 -7.57
CA GLU A 83 2.86 11.44 -7.27
C GLU A 83 3.00 10.04 -6.65
N LEU A 84 2.20 9.72 -5.64
CA LEU A 84 2.16 8.40 -5.00
C LEU A 84 1.76 7.31 -5.99
N PHE A 85 0.82 7.60 -6.89
CA PHE A 85 0.41 6.66 -7.92
C PHE A 85 1.56 6.37 -8.89
N ALA A 86 2.30 7.40 -9.31
CA ALA A 86 3.46 7.21 -10.18
C ALA A 86 4.57 6.35 -9.51
N TYR A 87 4.85 6.54 -8.22
CA TYR A 87 5.78 5.67 -7.50
C TYR A 87 5.28 4.22 -7.39
N ALA A 88 3.97 4.02 -7.19
CA ALA A 88 3.38 2.68 -7.16
C ALA A 88 3.53 1.97 -8.52
N ILE A 89 3.29 2.70 -9.62
CA ILE A 89 3.51 2.20 -10.98
C ILE A 89 4.98 1.85 -11.19
N GLN A 90 5.92 2.72 -10.83
CA GLN A 90 7.36 2.46 -10.98
C GLN A 90 7.82 1.24 -10.17
N SER A 91 7.29 1.05 -8.96
CA SER A 91 7.59 -0.13 -8.13
C SER A 91 7.11 -1.44 -8.80
N GLU A 92 5.95 -1.42 -9.47
CA GLU A 92 5.36 -2.62 -10.07
C GLU A 92 5.83 -2.90 -11.51
N LEU A 93 5.99 -1.87 -12.34
CA LEU A 93 6.37 -2.01 -13.76
C LEU A 93 7.85 -1.81 -14.04
N GLY A 94 8.58 -1.14 -13.15
CA GLY A 94 9.89 -0.57 -13.44
C GLY A 94 9.80 0.59 -14.43
N ASP A 95 10.89 0.88 -15.12
CA ASP A 95 11.02 2.03 -16.01
C ASP A 95 9.96 2.07 -17.12
N TYR A 96 9.51 3.29 -17.44
CA TYR A 96 8.66 3.54 -18.59
C TYR A 96 9.33 3.10 -19.92
N ASP A 97 8.64 2.25 -20.66
CA ASP A 97 8.97 1.82 -22.02
C ASP A 97 7.84 2.23 -22.97
N PRO A 98 8.07 3.14 -23.94
CA PRO A 98 7.04 3.59 -24.88
C PRO A 98 6.46 2.48 -25.76
N ARG A 99 7.11 1.31 -25.86
CA ARG A 99 6.61 0.15 -26.61
C ARG A 99 5.62 -0.68 -25.80
N ARG A 100 5.69 -0.62 -24.47
CA ARG A 100 4.88 -1.42 -23.54
C ARG A 100 3.83 -0.58 -22.82
N ASN A 101 4.18 0.65 -22.45
CA ASN A 101 3.34 1.58 -21.73
C ASN A 101 2.54 2.47 -22.70
N LEU A 102 1.60 1.83 -23.40
CA LEU A 102 0.68 2.50 -24.32
C LEU A 102 -0.25 3.48 -23.58
N PRO A 103 -0.81 4.51 -24.25
CA PRO A 103 -1.73 5.46 -23.62
C PRO A 103 -2.85 4.74 -22.84
N GLY A 104 -3.02 5.12 -21.57
CA GLY A 104 -4.00 4.49 -20.67
C GLY A 104 -3.48 3.34 -19.80
N TYR A 105 -2.21 2.94 -19.91
CA TYR A 105 -1.67 1.83 -19.10
C TYR A 105 -1.80 2.03 -17.57
N ALA A 106 -1.84 3.28 -17.10
CA ALA A 106 -2.04 3.58 -15.68
C ALA A 106 -3.42 3.13 -15.16
N ALA A 107 -4.43 3.01 -16.04
CA ALA A 107 -5.77 2.54 -15.67
C ALA A 107 -5.80 1.06 -15.27
N GLU A 108 -4.77 0.28 -15.61
CA GLU A 108 -4.65 -1.13 -15.21
C GLU A 108 -4.34 -1.27 -13.70
N PHE A 109 -3.94 -0.18 -13.05
CA PHE A 109 -3.60 -0.14 -11.64
C PHE A 109 -4.76 0.44 -10.83
N ASN A 110 -5.19 -0.30 -9.81
CA ASN A 110 -6.23 0.13 -8.89
C ASN A 110 -5.60 0.92 -7.73
N PHE A 111 -5.44 2.24 -7.89
CA PHE A 111 -4.81 3.07 -6.86
C PHE A 111 -5.81 3.69 -5.87
N THR A 112 -6.96 4.16 -6.35
CA THR A 112 -8.03 4.75 -5.52
C THR A 112 -9.41 4.41 -6.07
N THR A 113 -10.45 4.36 -5.22
CA THR A 113 -11.83 4.07 -5.68
C THR A 113 -12.43 5.19 -6.54
N ASN A 114 -11.89 6.41 -6.44
CA ASN A 114 -12.32 7.57 -7.22
C ASN A 114 -11.30 7.91 -8.31
N GLN A 115 -10.66 6.90 -8.90
CA GLN A 115 -9.64 7.11 -9.92
C GLN A 115 -10.26 7.73 -11.18
N THR A 116 -9.61 8.77 -11.70
CA THR A 116 -10.05 9.51 -12.88
C THR A 116 -9.00 9.44 -13.99
N ALA A 117 -9.43 9.60 -15.23
CA ALA A 117 -8.52 9.64 -16.39
C ALA A 117 -7.47 10.76 -16.28
N ASP A 118 -7.82 11.88 -15.64
CA ASP A 118 -6.89 12.99 -15.38
C ASP A 118 -5.80 12.57 -14.39
N LEU A 119 -6.17 11.89 -13.30
CA LEU A 119 -5.23 11.37 -12.31
C LEU A 119 -4.30 10.33 -12.95
N GLU A 120 -4.85 9.41 -13.73
CA GLU A 120 -4.09 8.39 -14.47
C GLU A 120 -3.10 9.03 -15.45
N SER A 121 -3.54 10.03 -16.20
CA SER A 121 -2.69 10.75 -17.16
C SER A 121 -1.57 11.50 -16.45
N LYS A 122 -1.87 12.15 -15.31
CA LYS A 122 -0.88 12.87 -14.51
C LYS A 122 0.14 11.90 -13.91
N ALA A 123 -0.30 10.78 -13.35
CA ALA A 123 0.57 9.75 -12.79
C ALA A 123 1.47 9.14 -13.88
N ALA A 124 0.90 8.83 -15.05
CA ALA A 124 1.64 8.31 -16.20
C ALA A 124 2.70 9.29 -16.71
N GLU A 125 2.44 10.60 -16.64
CA GLU A 125 3.42 11.64 -17.00
C GLU A 125 4.56 11.71 -15.98
N ILE A 126 4.25 11.66 -14.68
CA ILE A 126 5.27 11.62 -13.62
C ILE A 126 6.13 10.36 -13.74
N HIS A 127 5.52 9.20 -14.02
CA HIS A 127 6.22 7.91 -14.17
C HIS A 127 7.33 7.95 -15.23
N LYS A 128 7.14 8.67 -16.35
CA LYS A 128 8.19 8.85 -17.36
C LYS A 128 9.46 9.51 -16.82
N GLY A 129 9.32 10.34 -15.78
CA GLY A 129 10.43 11.01 -15.12
C GLY A 129 11.15 10.15 -14.06
N LEU A 130 10.63 8.95 -13.75
CA LEU A 130 11.18 8.06 -12.74
C LEU A 130 12.17 7.03 -13.28
N CYS A 131 12.45 7.03 -14.59
CA CYS A 131 13.36 6.06 -15.22
C CYS A 131 14.73 5.99 -14.51
N GLY A 132 15.20 4.77 -14.26
CA GLY A 132 16.41 4.47 -13.48
C GLY A 132 16.15 4.33 -11.97
N THR A 133 14.92 4.58 -11.51
CA THR A 133 14.54 4.38 -10.10
C THR A 133 14.18 2.90 -9.89
N VAL A 134 14.99 2.20 -9.11
CA VAL A 134 14.70 0.80 -8.76
C VAL A 134 13.48 0.70 -7.82
N PRO A 135 12.72 -0.42 -7.83
CA PRO A 135 11.49 -0.55 -7.05
C PRO A 135 11.61 -0.18 -5.57
N ALA A 136 12.64 -0.67 -4.88
CA ALA A 136 12.88 -0.37 -3.46
C ALA A 136 13.08 1.13 -3.17
N VAL A 137 13.61 1.89 -4.14
CA VAL A 137 13.76 3.35 -4.03
C VAL A 137 12.43 4.05 -4.29
N ALA A 138 11.65 3.59 -5.27
CA ALA A 138 10.29 4.12 -5.52
C ALA A 138 9.38 3.91 -4.30
N GLU A 139 9.43 2.74 -3.67
CA GLU A 139 8.70 2.40 -2.44
C GLU A 139 9.13 3.29 -1.27
N LEU A 140 10.44 3.55 -1.14
CA LEU A 140 10.96 4.45 -0.11
C LEU A 140 10.50 5.90 -0.34
N SER A 141 10.57 6.40 -1.58
CA SER A 141 10.09 7.74 -1.94
C SER A 141 8.58 7.89 -1.70
N PHE A 142 7.80 6.85 -1.99
CA PHE A 142 6.38 6.80 -1.67
C PHE A 142 6.15 6.97 -0.15
N LEU A 143 6.86 6.20 0.66
CA LEU A 143 6.76 6.26 2.13
C LEU A 143 7.26 7.61 2.68
N ASP A 144 8.29 8.19 2.07
CA ASP A 144 8.81 9.50 2.45
C ASP A 144 7.76 10.60 2.24
N ARG A 145 6.98 10.49 1.15
CA ARG A 145 5.97 11.46 0.80
C ARG A 145 4.72 11.39 1.69
N ILE A 146 4.35 10.20 2.15
CA ILE A 146 3.15 9.99 2.98
C ILE A 146 3.39 10.23 4.49
N LYS A 147 4.64 10.20 4.96
CA LYS A 147 4.95 10.14 6.41
C LYS A 147 4.49 11.35 7.24
N TRP A 148 4.10 12.45 6.59
CA TRP A 148 3.65 13.68 7.24
C TRP A 148 2.16 13.98 7.02
N LEU A 149 1.41 13.03 6.45
CA LEU A 149 -0.04 13.17 6.38
C LEU A 149 -0.63 12.89 7.76
N ASP A 150 -1.24 13.92 8.35
CA ASP A 150 -2.03 13.86 9.58
C ASP A 150 -3.42 13.23 9.35
#